data_AF-A0A4Q6E4K2-F1
#
_entry.id   AF-A0A4Q6E4K2-F1
#
_cell.length_a   1.000
_cell.length_b   1.000
_cell.length_c   1.000
_cell.angle_alpha   90.00
_cell.angle_beta   90.00
_cell.angle_gamma   90.00
#
_symmetry.space_group_name_H-M   'P 1'
#
loop_
_entity.id
_entity.type
_entity.pdbx_description
1 polymer ?
#
loop_
_entity_poly.entity_id
_entity_poly.type
_entity_poly.pdbx_seq_one_letter_code
_entity_poly.pdbx_strand_id
1 'polypeptide(L)'
;MYSHSNAYLAFSGITTEEIAFLNQATAELDDQQKNRFLSIYSTKRKNPQDILLATLLGFVVVAGIQRFILGQTLMGVLYLLTGGFCFIGTVIDLMNHKSLTDEYNRKMAYESFQITKMYK
;
A
#
# COMPACT_ATOMS: atom_id res chain seq x y z
N MET A 1 23.14 -12.41 12.63
CA MET A 1 22.37 -12.79 11.43
C MET A 1 20.90 -12.54 11.75
N TYR A 2 20.39 -11.34 11.45
CA TYR A 2 18.99 -11.01 11.71
C TYR A 2 18.13 -11.74 10.67
N SER A 3 17.19 -12.55 11.13
CA SER A 3 16.19 -13.17 10.25
C SER A 3 15.40 -12.05 9.55
N HIS A 4 15.34 -12.05 8.22
CA HIS A 4 14.62 -11.04 7.41
C HIS A 4 13.15 -10.87 7.81
N SER A 5 12.55 -11.90 8.42
CA SER A 5 11.21 -11.83 9.02
C SER A 5 11.08 -10.71 10.07
N ASN A 6 12.16 -10.41 10.80
CA ASN A 6 12.19 -9.33 11.80
C ASN A 6 12.26 -7.93 11.16
N ALA A 7 12.75 -7.80 9.92
CA ALA A 7 12.90 -6.50 9.27
C ALA A 7 11.53 -5.90 8.89
N TYR A 8 10.57 -6.73 8.50
CA TYR A 8 9.22 -6.29 8.14
C TYR A 8 8.42 -5.79 9.36
N LEU A 9 8.69 -6.32 10.56
CA LEU A 9 8.04 -5.89 11.80
C LEU A 9 8.31 -4.41 12.15
N ALA A 10 9.33 -3.78 11.53
CA ALA A 10 9.59 -2.36 11.68
C ALA A 10 8.55 -1.47 10.98
N PHE A 11 7.75 -2.03 10.05
CA PHE A 11 6.74 -1.27 9.34
C PHE A 11 5.49 -1.06 10.19
N SER A 12 5.15 0.21 10.45
CA SER A 12 3.92 0.55 11.16
C SER A 12 2.69 0.08 10.40
N GLY A 13 1.73 -0.52 11.12
CA GLY A 13 0.49 -1.04 10.56
C GLY A 13 0.67 -2.23 9.61
N ILE A 14 1.77 -2.96 9.68
CA ILE A 14 1.97 -4.20 8.90
C ILE A 14 1.07 -5.32 9.42
N THR A 15 0.48 -6.07 8.49
CA THR A 15 -0.37 -7.22 8.81
C THR A 15 0.40 -8.53 8.65
N THR A 16 -0.07 -9.58 9.32
CA THR A 16 0.48 -10.93 9.15
C THR A 16 0.34 -11.41 7.70
N GLU A 17 -0.75 -11.07 7.01
CA GLU A 17 -0.91 -11.42 5.60
C GLU A 17 0.13 -10.73 4.72
N GLU A 18 0.44 -9.45 4.99
CA GLU A 18 1.47 -8.70 4.27
C GLU A 18 2.86 -9.30 4.50
N ILE A 19 3.20 -9.69 5.73
CA ILE A 19 4.47 -10.37 6.05
C ILE A 19 4.58 -11.71 5.29
N ALA A 20 3.53 -12.52 5.32
CA ALA A 20 3.51 -13.81 4.63
C ALA A 20 3.71 -13.63 3.12
N PHE A 21 3.02 -12.65 2.54
CA PHE A 21 3.17 -12.30 1.13
C PHE A 21 4.59 -11.82 0.79
N LEU A 22 5.18 -10.93 1.59
CA LEU A 22 6.54 -10.42 1.35
C LEU A 22 7.61 -11.51 1.47
N ASN A 23 7.47 -12.41 2.45
CA ASN A 23 8.35 -13.58 2.60
C ASN A 23 8.29 -14.47 1.36
N GLN A 24 7.09 -14.73 0.82
CA GLN A 24 6.92 -15.50 -0.40
C GLN A 24 7.51 -14.76 -1.62
N ALA A 25 7.20 -13.48 -1.78
CA ALA A 25 7.64 -12.68 -2.92
C ALA A 25 9.17 -12.51 -2.97
N THR A 26 9.84 -12.56 -1.81
CA THR A 26 11.31 -12.40 -1.70
C THR A 26 12.06 -13.71 -1.50
N ALA A 27 11.39 -14.87 -1.59
CA ALA A 27 12.00 -16.18 -1.36
C ALA A 27 13.19 -16.46 -2.29
N GLU A 28 13.13 -15.98 -3.54
CA GLU A 28 14.13 -16.18 -4.59
C GLU A 28 15.23 -15.10 -4.61
N LEU A 29 15.25 -14.19 -3.63
CA LEU A 29 16.25 -13.13 -3.52
C LEU A 29 17.39 -13.55 -2.59
N ASP A 30 18.63 -13.23 -2.98
CA ASP A 30 19.77 -13.29 -2.06
C ASP A 30 19.72 -12.18 -1.00
N ASP A 31 20.62 -12.20 -0.02
CA ASP A 31 20.61 -11.24 1.09
C ASP A 31 20.84 -9.79 0.64
N GLN A 32 21.67 -9.55 -0.38
CA GLN A 32 21.90 -8.21 -0.91
C GLN A 32 20.67 -7.70 -1.66
N GLN A 33 20.05 -8.56 -2.46
CA GLN A 33 18.79 -8.30 -3.15
C GLN A 33 17.65 -8.04 -2.16
N LYS A 34 17.55 -8.79 -1.06
CA LYS A 34 16.54 -8.56 -0.01
C LYS A 34 16.69 -7.19 0.65
N ASN A 35 17.92 -6.79 0.97
CA ASN A 35 18.17 -5.46 1.53
C ASN A 35 17.78 -4.34 0.56
N ARG A 36 18.08 -4.52 -0.74
CA ARG A 36 17.68 -3.56 -1.78
C ARG A 36 16.16 -3.52 -1.94
N PHE A 37 15.52 -4.69 -2.02
CA PHE A 37 14.08 -4.81 -2.06
C PHE A 37 13.43 -4.07 -0.90
N LEU A 38 13.89 -4.29 0.33
CA LEU A 38 13.37 -3.65 1.53
C LEU A 38 13.52 -2.13 1.45
N SER A 39 14.67 -1.63 1.00
CA SER A 39 14.90 -0.20 0.81
C SER A 39 13.96 0.42 -0.21
N ILE A 40 13.64 -0.28 -1.31
CA ILE A 40 12.72 0.25 -2.34
C ILE A 40 11.28 0.16 -1.84
N TYR A 41 10.88 -1.00 -1.33
CA TYR A 41 9.52 -1.28 -0.89
C TYR A 41 9.09 -0.36 0.25
N SER A 42 9.97 -0.13 1.24
CA SER A 42 9.69 0.77 2.37
C SER A 42 9.31 2.19 1.94
N THR A 43 9.88 2.69 0.84
CA THR A 43 9.57 4.04 0.32
C THR A 43 8.23 4.13 -0.40
N LYS A 44 7.75 3.00 -0.93
CA LYS A 44 6.50 2.93 -1.72
C LYS A 44 5.30 2.52 -0.88
N ARG A 45 5.52 1.66 0.12
CA ARG A 45 4.50 1.13 1.03
C ARG A 45 3.67 2.26 1.65
N LYS A 46 2.35 2.07 1.73
CA LYS A 46 1.43 2.95 2.46
C LYS A 46 1.01 2.31 3.77
N ASN A 47 0.88 3.14 4.81
CA ASN A 47 0.32 2.74 6.08
C ASN A 47 -1.21 2.78 5.99
N PRO A 48 -1.94 1.69 6.37
CA PRO A 48 -3.40 1.70 6.38
C PRO A 48 -4.03 2.82 7.21
N GLN A 49 -3.36 3.28 8.26
CA GLN A 49 -3.83 4.38 9.10
C GLN A 49 -3.80 5.72 8.36
N ASP A 50 -2.78 5.96 7.54
CA ASP A 50 -2.69 7.19 6.74
C ASP A 50 -3.79 7.23 5.67
N ILE A 51 -4.10 6.07 5.08
CA ILE A 51 -5.20 5.94 4.12
C ILE A 51 -6.54 6.14 4.81
N LEU A 52 -6.73 5.60 6.02
CA LEU A 52 -7.92 5.86 6.84
C LEU A 52 -8.08 7.36 7.10
N LEU A 53 -7.02 8.05 7.51
CA LEU A 53 -7.03 9.49 7.75
C LEU A 53 -7.39 10.26 6.48
N ALA A 54 -6.79 9.90 5.34
CA ALA A 54 -7.12 10.52 4.05
C ALA A 54 -8.60 10.30 3.67
N THR A 55 -9.14 9.10 3.91
CA THR A 55 -10.57 8.81 3.68
C THR A 55 -11.46 9.67 4.59
N LEU A 56 -11.09 9.84 5.86
CA LEU A 56 -11.83 10.71 6.80
C LEU A 56 -11.80 12.18 6.37
N LEU A 57 -10.64 12.68 5.92
CA LEU A 57 -10.51 14.02 5.36
C LEU A 57 -11.36 14.19 4.08
N GLY A 58 -11.59 13.11 3.34
CA GLY A 58 -12.48 13.09 2.18
C GLY A 58 -13.94 13.42 2.47
N PHE A 59 -14.40 13.31 3.72
CA PHE A 59 -15.74 13.77 4.13
C PHE A 59 -15.84 15.29 4.32
N VAL A 60 -14.72 15.97 4.59
CA VAL A 60 -14.70 17.40 4.97
C VAL A 60 -14.09 18.28 3.86
N VAL A 61 -13.10 17.78 3.13
CA VAL A 61 -12.28 18.57 2.20
C VAL A 61 -12.62 18.22 0.76
N VAL A 62 -12.19 17.04 0.29
CA VAL A 62 -12.39 16.58 -1.10
C VAL A 62 -12.58 15.06 -1.12
N ALA A 63 -13.77 14.62 -1.54
CA ALA A 63 -14.08 13.20 -1.63
C ALA A 63 -13.19 12.47 -2.66
N GLY A 64 -12.70 11.28 -2.28
CA GLY A 64 -11.92 10.42 -3.18
C GLY A 64 -10.41 10.68 -3.20
N ILE A 65 -9.88 11.58 -2.35
CA ILE A 65 -8.44 11.86 -2.28
C ILE A 65 -7.61 10.59 -2.00
N GLN A 66 -8.12 9.69 -1.16
CA GLN A 66 -7.50 8.40 -0.86
C GLN A 66 -7.30 7.53 -2.11
N ARG A 67 -8.21 7.60 -3.10
CA ARG A 67 -8.12 6.82 -4.34
C ARG A 67 -6.96 7.30 -5.21
N PHE A 68 -6.68 8.60 -5.21
CA PHE A 68 -5.49 9.16 -5.88
C PHE A 68 -4.20 8.74 -5.19
N ILE A 69 -4.16 8.73 -3.86
CA ILE A 69 -2.99 8.28 -3.07
C ILE A 69 -2.65 6.82 -3.40
N LEU A 70 -3.67 5.98 -3.58
CA LEU A 70 -3.54 4.57 -3.95
C LEU A 70 -3.33 4.35 -5.46
N GLY A 71 -3.10 5.41 -6.25
CA GLY A 71 -2.86 5.32 -7.70
C GLY A 71 -4.07 4.85 -8.51
N GLN A 72 -5.28 4.84 -7.91
CA GLN A 72 -6.54 4.53 -8.57
C GLN A 72 -7.16 5.81 -9.15
N THR A 73 -6.40 6.49 -10.02
CA THR A 73 -6.72 7.82 -10.56
C THR A 73 -8.10 7.88 -11.20
N LEU A 74 -8.49 6.85 -11.95
CA LEU A 74 -9.81 6.79 -12.58
C LEU A 74 -10.94 6.80 -11.53
N MET A 75 -10.79 6.03 -10.44
CA MET A 75 -11.76 6.02 -9.34
C MET A 75 -11.78 7.37 -8.61
N GLY A 76 -10.61 7.98 -8.40
CA GLY A 76 -10.53 9.32 -7.83
C GLY A 76 -11.28 10.36 -8.67
N VAL A 77 -11.09 10.36 -10.00
CA VAL A 77 -11.81 11.28 -10.91
C VAL A 77 -13.31 11.03 -10.88
N LEU A 78 -13.75 9.76 -10.87
CA LEU A 78 -15.16 9.43 -10.71
C LEU A 78 -15.73 9.98 -9.40
N TYR A 79 -14.99 9.92 -8.30
CA TYR A 79 -15.40 10.52 -7.03
C TYR A 79 -15.52 12.05 -7.14
N LEU A 80 -14.56 12.72 -7.78
CA LEU A 80 -14.62 14.18 -7.95
C LEU A 80 -15.82 14.62 -8.78
N LEU A 81 -16.11 13.91 -9.88
CA LEU A 81 -17.23 14.24 -10.78
C LEU A 81 -18.60 13.97 -10.14
N THR A 82 -18.65 13.17 -9.08
CA THR A 82 -19.89 12.68 -8.48
C THR A 82 -20.07 13.11 -7.02
N GLY A 83 -19.11 13.89 -6.48
CA GLY A 83 -19.07 14.28 -5.08
C GLY A 83 -18.85 13.11 -4.11
N GLY A 84 -18.09 12.09 -4.53
CA GLY A 84 -17.90 10.82 -3.81
C GLY A 84 -19.12 9.89 -3.86
N PHE A 85 -20.01 10.13 -4.83
CA PHE A 85 -21.37 9.59 -4.98
C PHE A 85 -22.20 9.64 -3.68
N CYS A 86 -22.56 10.86 -3.25
CA CYS A 86 -23.36 11.17 -2.05
C CYS A 86 -22.81 10.56 -0.74
N PHE A 87 -21.48 10.61 -0.53
CA PHE A 87 -20.77 10.05 0.63
C PHE A 87 -20.80 8.51 0.76
N ILE A 88 -21.67 7.80 0.04
CA ILE A 88 -21.75 6.33 0.07
C ILE A 88 -20.39 5.73 -0.34
N GLY A 89 -19.78 6.27 -1.41
CA GLY A 89 -18.46 5.84 -1.84
C GLY A 89 -17.42 6.01 -0.74
N THR A 90 -17.37 7.18 -0.11
CA THR A 90 -16.44 7.45 0.99
C THR A 90 -16.67 6.54 2.22
N VAL A 91 -17.91 6.17 2.52
CA VAL A 91 -18.24 5.20 3.59
C VAL A 91 -17.75 3.78 3.23
N ILE A 92 -17.95 3.35 1.99
CA ILE A 92 -17.45 2.05 1.51
C ILE A 92 -15.91 2.03 1.59
N ASP A 93 -15.25 3.13 1.22
CA ASP A 93 -13.80 3.27 1.33
C ASP A 93 -13.33 3.24 2.79
N LEU A 94 -14.11 3.82 3.70
CA LEU A 94 -13.83 3.80 5.14
C LEU A 94 -13.83 2.36 5.66
N MET A 95 -14.80 1.54 5.25
CA MET A 95 -14.87 0.13 5.64
C MET A 95 -13.74 -0.69 4.99
N ASN A 96 -13.38 -0.37 3.75
CA ASN A 96 -12.44 -1.16 2.95
C ASN A 96 -10.99 -0.64 2.96
N HIS A 97 -10.66 0.42 3.71
CA HIS A 97 -9.36 1.09 3.66
C HIS A 97 -8.16 0.14 3.83
N LYS A 98 -8.27 -0.88 4.71
CA LYS A 98 -7.22 -1.89 4.89
C LYS A 98 -7.00 -2.71 3.63
N SER A 99 -8.08 -3.26 3.07
CA SER A 99 -8.04 -4.06 1.84
C SER A 99 -7.47 -3.27 0.67
N LEU A 100 -7.90 -2.00 0.52
CA LEU A 100 -7.38 -1.09 -0.49
C LEU A 100 -5.89 -0.81 -0.32
N THR A 101 -5.43 -0.64 0.93
CA THR A 101 -4.02 -0.43 1.24
C THR A 101 -3.20 -1.70 0.94
N ASP A 102 -3.71 -2.87 1.31
CA ASP A 102 -3.04 -4.14 1.08
C ASP A 102 -2.91 -4.45 -0.41
N GLU A 103 -3.94 -4.16 -1.21
CA GLU A 103 -3.90 -4.30 -2.67
C GLU A 103 -2.80 -3.41 -3.27
N TYR A 104 -2.75 -2.15 -2.86
CA TYR A 104 -1.70 -1.22 -3.28
C TYR A 104 -0.31 -1.70 -2.85
N ASN A 105 -0.14 -2.11 -1.60
CA ASN A 105 1.15 -2.55 -1.07
C ASN A 105 1.63 -3.84 -1.75
N ARG A 106 0.74 -4.79 -2.07
CA ARG A 106 1.09 -5.96 -2.88
C ARG A 106 1.61 -5.56 -4.26
N LYS A 107 0.94 -4.60 -4.93
CA LYS A 107 1.41 -4.06 -6.22
C LYS A 107 2.80 -3.43 -6.09
N MET A 108 3.04 -2.64 -5.04
CA MET A 108 4.34 -2.00 -4.80
C MET A 108 5.44 -3.01 -4.47
N ALA A 109 5.12 -4.10 -3.78
CA ALA A 109 6.06 -5.19 -3.52
C ALA A 109 6.46 -5.89 -4.85
N TYR A 110 5.51 -6.21 -5.73
CA TYR A 110 5.86 -6.76 -7.05
C TYR A 110 6.76 -5.82 -7.86
N GLU A 111 6.43 -4.53 -7.89
CA GLU A 111 7.25 -3.54 -8.58
C GLU A 111 8.66 -3.43 -7.96
N SER A 112 8.75 -3.45 -6.63
CA SER A 112 10.03 -3.41 -5.91
C SER A 112 10.88 -4.65 -6.17
N PHE A 113 10.25 -5.83 -6.31
CA PHE A 113 10.90 -7.07 -6.70
C PHE A 113 11.47 -6.99 -8.12
N GLN A 114 10.67 -6.52 -9.08
CA GLN A 114 11.10 -6.35 -10.47
C GLN A 114 12.28 -5.38 -10.56
N ILE A 115 12.21 -4.23 -9.88
CA ILE A 115 13.31 -3.27 -9.80
C ILE A 115 14.56 -3.93 -9.22
N THR A 116 14.43 -4.68 -8.12
CA THR A 116 15.56 -5.38 -7.50
C THR A 116 16.22 -6.37 -8.46
N LYS A 117 15.45 -7.15 -9.21
CA LYS A 117 15.97 -8.13 -10.18
C LYS A 117 16.57 -7.47 -11.44
N MET A 118 16.15 -6.26 -11.82
CA MET A 118 16.72 -5.54 -12.96
C MET A 118 18.17 -5.10 -12.74
N TYR A 119 18.52 -4.76 -11.50
CA TYR A 119 19.89 -4.37 -11.14
C TYR A 119 20.65 -5.58 -10.59
N LYS A 120 21.44 -6.22 -11.45
CA LYS A 120 22.38 -7.29 -11.05
C LYS A 120 23.49 -6.75 -10.15
#